data_AF-A0A818U8G6-F1
#
_entry.id   AF-A0A818U8G6-F1
#
_cell.length_a   1.000
_cell.length_b   1.000
_cell.length_c   1.000
_cell.angle_alpha   90.00
_cell.angle_beta   90.00
_cell.angle_gamma   90.00
#
_symmetry.space_group_name_H-M   'P 1'
#
loop_
_entity.id
_entity.type
_entity.pdbx_description
1 polymer ?
#
loop_
_entity_poly.entity_id
_entity_poly.type
_entity_poly.pdbx_seq_one_letter_code
_entity_poly.pdbx_strand_id
1 'polypeptide(L)'
;MIICATDGYIISAIGPYLSDWYSNDAAIIKHILLNNKEEVQDWLVEKDIIIVDRGFRDCLDLVNSFGYTTFLPLFLPKSKKQFSTSEANNNRFVTALRWVVESVNGRIKTFKFFEHVVQNSSLLYVHGYFSIRKKLNDKERNKSKHWKKINADDCITDFPKLTEADLKYFTLGVFQLKQARSYNLEHISEDGQYEIHVCKQQQNLLRANLQSKHSNRKDYNVLIQYNDQTVIAACCACRNENRNIGCCSHIASIIWYLGIARHTKHKYLNHRSSSYMKLFEEAAEVSDLSSDEEDDDAILYSLA
;
A
#
# COMPACT_ATOMS: atom_id res chain seq x y z
N MET A 1 0.30 14.58 11.12
CA MET A 1 -0.82 15.46 10.74
C MET A 1 -1.34 15.01 9.40
N ILE A 2 -2.65 14.81 9.26
CA ILE A 2 -3.27 14.51 7.97
C ILE A 2 -3.83 15.81 7.41
N ILE A 3 -3.47 16.15 6.18
CA ILE A 3 -4.05 17.26 5.41
C ILE A 3 -4.91 16.64 4.32
N CYS A 4 -6.18 17.04 4.25
CA CYS A 4 -7.13 16.54 3.26
C CYS A 4 -7.93 17.66 2.62
N ALA A 5 -8.29 17.48 1.36
CA ALA A 5 -9.16 18.36 0.60
C ALA A 5 -10.63 18.21 1.02
N THR A 6 -11.47 19.14 0.56
CA THR A 6 -12.91 19.20 0.86
C THR A 6 -13.72 18.03 0.30
N ASP A 7 -13.18 17.31 -0.68
CA ASP A 7 -13.73 16.09 -1.26
C ASP A 7 -13.28 14.80 -0.54
N GLY A 8 -12.46 14.95 0.52
CA GLY A 8 -11.97 13.84 1.33
C GLY A 8 -10.77 13.11 0.74
N TYR A 9 -10.10 13.64 -0.28
CA TYR A 9 -8.79 13.13 -0.67
C TYR A 9 -7.71 13.60 0.30
N ILE A 10 -6.79 12.70 0.66
CA ILE A 10 -5.62 13.05 1.47
C ILE A 10 -4.62 13.72 0.55
N ILE A 11 -4.23 14.95 0.87
CA ILE A 11 -3.21 15.71 0.15
C ILE A 11 -1.83 15.29 0.66
N SER A 12 -1.66 15.26 1.98
CA SER A 12 -0.39 14.84 2.61
C SER A 12 -0.61 14.29 4.03
N ALA A 13 0.34 13.46 4.47
CA ALA A 13 0.43 12.93 5.83
C ALA A 13 1.79 13.32 6.45
N ILE A 14 1.90 14.56 6.91
CA ILE A 14 3.15 15.13 7.42
C ILE A 14 3.46 14.57 8.82
N GLY A 15 4.67 14.06 9.01
CA GLY A 15 5.14 13.46 10.26
C GLY A 15 6.20 12.37 9.98
N PRO A 16 6.40 11.40 10.91
CA PRO A 16 5.70 11.22 12.19
C PRO A 16 6.09 12.26 13.25
N TYR A 17 5.18 12.52 14.20
CA TYR A 17 5.44 13.34 15.39
C TYR A 17 5.36 12.46 16.63
N LEU A 18 6.10 12.81 17.69
CA LEU A 18 6.03 12.10 18.96
C LEU A 18 4.65 12.31 19.60
N SER A 19 4.14 11.29 20.30
CA SER A 19 2.90 11.40 21.07
C SER A 19 3.18 11.98 22.46
N ASP A 20 3.84 13.15 22.51
CA ASP A 20 4.14 13.87 23.74
C ASP A 20 3.31 15.17 23.85
N TRP A 21 3.31 15.78 25.03
CA TRP A 21 2.57 17.01 25.29
C TRP A 21 3.12 18.21 24.51
N TYR A 22 4.39 18.14 24.07
CA TYR A 22 5.06 19.16 23.28
C TYR A 22 4.55 19.17 21.83
N SER A 23 4.33 18.00 21.24
CA SER A 23 3.88 17.79 19.86
C SER A 23 2.34 17.75 19.76
N ASN A 24 1.66 18.73 20.37
CA ASN A 24 0.21 18.88 20.22
C ASN A 24 -0.17 19.45 18.84
N ASP A 25 -1.46 19.43 18.51
CA ASP A 25 -2.00 19.88 17.21
C ASP A 25 -1.51 21.29 16.82
N ALA A 26 -1.54 22.24 17.76
CA ALA A 26 -1.11 23.61 17.54
C ALA A 26 0.41 23.70 17.31
N ALA A 27 1.22 22.97 18.08
CA ALA A 27 2.66 22.94 17.90
C ALA A 27 3.07 22.32 16.56
N ILE A 28 2.39 21.23 16.17
CA ILE A 28 2.63 20.53 14.91
C ILE A 28 2.35 21.46 13.71
N ILE A 29 1.20 22.14 13.67
CA ILE A 29 0.89 23.00 12.53
C ILE A 29 1.78 24.24 12.46
N LYS A 30 2.20 24.79 13.61
CA LYS A 30 3.22 25.85 13.68
C LYS A 30 4.52 25.40 13.03
N HIS A 31 5.00 24.21 13.40
CA HIS A 31 6.21 23.63 12.80
C HIS A 31 6.06 23.41 11.29
N ILE A 32 4.90 22.91 10.83
CA ILE A 32 4.63 22.69 9.40
C ILE A 32 4.71 23.99 8.61
N LEU A 33 3.97 25.03 9.04
CA LEU A 33 3.88 26.29 8.32
C LEU A 33 5.19 27.07 8.38
N LEU A 34 5.80 27.23 9.57
CA LEU A 34 7.03 28.02 9.74
C LEU A 34 8.22 27.45 8.95
N ASN A 35 8.30 26.14 8.79
CA ASN A 35 9.40 25.49 8.09
C ASN A 35 9.03 25.10 6.65
N ASN A 36 7.87 25.53 6.16
CA ASN A 36 7.28 25.14 4.88
C ASN A 36 7.45 23.63 4.59
N LYS A 37 7.09 22.78 5.57
CA LYS A 37 7.28 21.32 5.46
C LYS A 37 6.50 20.79 4.27
N GLU A 38 7.17 20.00 3.42
CA GLU A 38 6.61 19.50 2.16
C GLU A 38 6.07 20.60 1.24
N GLU A 39 6.60 21.84 1.32
CA GLU A 39 6.17 22.93 0.43
C GLU A 39 4.67 23.25 0.54
N VAL A 40 4.06 23.03 1.72
CA VAL A 40 2.62 23.26 1.97
C VAL A 40 2.16 24.66 1.55
N GLN A 41 3.01 25.68 1.70
CA GLN A 41 2.67 27.06 1.30
C GLN A 41 2.52 27.21 -0.22
N ASP A 42 3.12 26.33 -1.02
CA ASP A 42 3.02 26.36 -2.49
C ASP A 42 1.68 25.77 -2.96
N TRP A 43 1.01 25.00 -2.09
CA TRP A 43 -0.29 24.38 -2.36
C TRP A 43 -1.46 25.31 -2.00
N LEU A 44 -1.21 26.31 -1.16
CA LEU A 44 -2.21 27.19 -0.58
C LEU A 44 -2.11 28.59 -1.18
N VAL A 45 -3.25 29.24 -1.37
CA VAL A 45 -3.33 30.63 -1.80
C VAL A 45 -3.92 31.52 -0.71
N GLU A 46 -3.65 32.82 -0.80
CA GLU A 46 -4.23 33.79 0.13
C GLU A 46 -5.75 33.67 0.14
N LYS A 47 -6.36 33.72 1.34
CA LYS A 47 -7.79 33.53 1.62
C LYS A 47 -8.30 32.09 1.50
N ASP A 48 -7.43 31.10 1.31
CA ASP A 48 -7.84 29.71 1.44
C ASP A 48 -8.44 29.41 2.82
N ILE A 49 -9.43 28.52 2.82
CA ILE A 49 -10.19 28.17 4.01
C ILE A 49 -9.61 26.92 4.65
N ILE A 50 -9.13 27.06 5.89
CA ILE A 50 -8.58 25.95 6.68
C ILE A 50 -9.55 25.63 7.81
N ILE A 51 -10.11 24.42 7.77
CA ILE A 51 -11.02 23.92 8.82
C ILE A 51 -10.24 23.06 9.78
N VAL A 52 -10.23 23.45 11.06
CA VAL A 52 -9.44 22.79 12.11
C VAL A 52 -10.32 22.37 13.28
N ASP A 53 -9.82 21.43 14.07
CA ASP A 53 -10.45 21.07 15.35
C ASP A 53 -10.12 22.11 16.44
N ARG A 54 -10.79 22.00 17.58
CA ARG A 54 -10.59 22.87 18.74
C ARG A 54 -9.16 22.87 19.30
N GLY A 55 -8.41 21.78 19.11
CA GLY A 55 -7.00 21.66 19.54
C GLY A 55 -6.04 22.64 18.87
N PHE A 56 -6.44 23.26 17.76
CA PHE A 56 -5.65 24.22 17.00
C PHE A 56 -5.85 25.67 17.44
N ARG A 57 -6.63 25.92 18.51
CA ARG A 57 -6.92 27.28 18.99
C ARG A 57 -5.68 28.15 19.15
N ASP A 58 -4.60 27.61 19.70
CA ASP A 58 -3.43 28.40 20.10
C ASP A 58 -2.46 28.70 18.95
N CYS A 59 -2.86 28.38 17.71
CA CYS A 59 -2.09 28.68 16.50
C CYS A 59 -2.85 29.47 15.44
N LEU A 60 -4.13 29.80 15.66
CA LEU A 60 -4.96 30.46 14.65
C LEU A 60 -4.40 31.79 14.19
N ASP A 61 -3.88 32.60 15.12
CA ASP A 61 -3.27 33.90 14.79
C ASP A 61 -2.07 33.73 13.85
N LEU A 62 -1.26 32.69 14.06
CA LEU A 62 -0.17 32.36 13.16
C LEU A 62 -0.71 31.95 11.79
N VAL A 63 -1.68 31.02 11.75
CA VAL A 63 -2.25 30.54 10.48
C VAL A 63 -2.85 31.70 9.67
N ASN A 64 -3.57 32.61 10.34
CA ASN A 64 -4.15 33.80 9.71
C ASN A 64 -3.07 34.80 9.26
N SER A 65 -1.91 34.87 9.93
CA SER A 65 -0.78 35.73 9.51
C SER A 65 -0.14 35.29 8.19
N PHE A 66 -0.31 34.02 7.78
CA PHE A 66 0.07 33.53 6.45
C PHE A 66 -0.99 33.84 5.38
N GLY A 67 -2.07 34.54 5.73
CA GLY A 67 -3.13 34.98 4.80
C GLY A 67 -4.29 33.99 4.63
N TYR A 68 -4.34 32.92 5.43
CA TYR A 68 -5.42 31.92 5.36
C TYR A 68 -6.59 32.27 6.29
N THR A 69 -7.78 31.76 5.98
CA THR A 69 -8.97 31.93 6.83
C THR A 69 -9.24 30.65 7.61
N THR A 70 -9.16 30.71 8.93
CA THR A 70 -9.44 29.52 9.78
C THR A 70 -10.87 29.46 10.30
N PHE A 71 -11.45 28.25 10.33
CA PHE A 71 -12.70 27.96 11.03
C PHE A 71 -12.54 26.75 11.95
N LEU A 72 -13.14 26.84 13.14
CA LEU A 72 -13.21 25.72 14.10
C LEU A 72 -14.55 25.73 14.84
N PRO A 73 -14.92 24.61 15.50
CA PRO A 73 -16.12 24.56 16.32
C PRO A 73 -16.06 25.57 17.47
N LEU A 74 -17.08 26.41 17.59
CA LEU A 74 -17.17 27.44 18.62
C LEU A 74 -17.07 26.85 20.02
N PHE A 75 -16.51 27.64 20.93
CA PHE A 75 -16.48 27.33 22.35
C PHE A 75 -17.59 28.11 23.04
N LEU A 76 -18.31 27.42 23.93
CA LEU A 76 -19.31 28.07 24.75
C LEU A 76 -18.60 28.93 25.81
N PRO A 77 -18.82 30.25 25.85
CA PRO A 77 -18.23 31.10 26.89
C PRO A 77 -18.72 30.67 28.26
N LYS A 78 -17.87 30.78 29.30
CA LYS A 78 -18.24 30.41 30.68
C LYS A 78 -19.49 31.15 31.20
N SER A 79 -19.77 32.33 30.67
CA SER A 79 -20.93 33.16 31.02
C SER A 79 -22.25 32.71 30.37
N LYS A 80 -22.21 31.83 29.35
CA LYS A 80 -23.38 31.40 28.59
C LYS A 80 -23.61 29.90 28.76
N LYS A 81 -24.89 29.49 28.86
CA LYS A 81 -25.29 28.08 28.86
C LYS A 81 -25.63 27.54 27.46
N GLN A 82 -25.88 28.41 26.49
CA GLN A 82 -26.21 28.05 25.11
C GLN A 82 -25.65 29.07 24.12
N PHE A 83 -25.45 28.63 22.88
CA PHE A 83 -25.18 29.51 21.75
C PHE A 83 -26.47 30.25 21.34
N SER A 84 -26.32 31.44 20.77
CA SER A 84 -27.40 32.06 20.00
C SER A 84 -27.75 31.21 18.78
N THR A 85 -28.94 31.41 18.20
CA THR A 85 -29.36 30.71 16.99
C THR A 85 -28.35 30.86 15.84
N SER A 86 -27.80 32.07 15.66
CA SER A 86 -26.79 32.34 14.63
C SER A 86 -25.47 31.62 14.91
N GLU A 87 -24.95 31.70 16.14
CA GLU A 87 -23.72 31.00 16.53
C GLU A 87 -23.88 29.48 16.40
N ALA A 88 -25.03 28.95 16.82
CA ALA A 88 -25.34 27.53 16.73
C ALA A 88 -25.39 27.05 15.27
N ASN A 89 -26.00 27.81 14.37
CA ASN A 89 -26.06 27.49 12.95
C ASN A 89 -24.67 27.50 12.30
N ASN A 90 -23.85 28.53 12.58
CA ASN A 90 -22.47 28.58 12.10
C ASN A 90 -21.64 27.40 12.65
N ASN A 91 -21.79 27.08 13.93
CA ASN A 91 -21.10 25.95 14.53
C ASN A 91 -21.51 24.60 13.92
N ARG A 92 -22.80 24.42 13.58
CA ARG A 92 -23.28 23.24 12.84
C ARG A 92 -22.67 23.16 11.46
N PHE A 93 -22.55 24.28 10.75
CA PHE A 93 -21.94 24.35 9.43
C PHE A 93 -20.46 23.93 9.46
N VAL A 94 -19.68 24.49 10.38
CA VAL A 94 -18.26 24.10 10.57
C VAL A 94 -18.14 22.63 10.94
N THR A 95 -19.00 22.13 11.82
CA THR A 95 -19.02 20.71 12.21
C THR A 95 -19.35 19.79 11.04
N ALA A 96 -20.30 20.19 10.17
CA ALA A 96 -20.67 19.43 8.98
C ALA A 96 -19.52 19.36 7.97
N LEU A 97 -18.77 20.45 7.78
CA LEU A 97 -17.58 20.43 6.91
C LEU A 97 -16.44 19.61 7.51
N ARG A 98 -16.23 19.71 8.84
CA ARG A 98 -15.21 18.93 9.56
C ARG A 98 -15.47 17.42 9.49
N TRP A 99 -16.70 16.99 9.23
CA TRP A 99 -17.04 15.57 9.04
C TRP A 99 -16.17 14.90 7.96
N VAL A 100 -15.73 15.62 6.93
CA VAL A 100 -14.80 15.09 5.91
C VAL A 100 -13.49 14.62 6.55
N VAL A 101 -12.93 15.41 7.46
CA VAL A 101 -11.71 15.07 8.23
C VAL A 101 -11.95 13.83 9.10
N GLU A 102 -13.11 13.73 9.75
CA GLU A 102 -13.48 12.56 10.55
C GLU A 102 -13.61 11.30 9.68
N SER A 103 -14.20 11.41 8.50
CA SER A 103 -14.34 10.32 7.53
C SER A 103 -12.97 9.86 7.01
N VAL A 104 -12.05 10.79 6.72
CA VAL A 104 -10.65 10.48 6.38
C VAL A 104 -9.97 9.72 7.52
N ASN A 105 -10.01 10.26 8.73
CA ASN A 105 -9.41 9.62 9.91
C ASN A 105 -10.05 8.25 10.21
N GLY A 106 -11.36 8.12 10.03
CA GLY A 106 -12.08 6.85 10.18
C GLY A 106 -11.57 5.79 9.21
N ARG A 107 -11.37 6.14 7.93
CA ARG A 107 -10.74 5.24 6.94
C ARG A 107 -9.34 4.82 7.36
N ILE A 108 -8.52 5.74 7.87
CA ILE A 108 -7.17 5.43 8.35
C ILE A 108 -7.21 4.46 9.53
N LYS A 109 -8.14 4.65 10.47
CA LYS A 109 -8.32 3.75 11.63
C LYS A 109 -8.74 2.33 11.26
N THR A 110 -9.22 2.08 10.04
CA THR A 110 -9.55 0.72 9.59
C THR A 110 -8.33 -0.15 9.25
N PHE A 111 -7.15 0.46 9.08
CA PHE A 111 -5.93 -0.29 8.79
C PHE A 111 -5.37 -0.91 10.07
N LYS A 112 -5.32 -2.25 10.08
CA LYS A 112 -4.78 -3.04 11.21
C LYS A 112 -3.35 -2.66 11.57
N PHE A 113 -2.58 -2.18 10.60
CA PHE A 113 -1.20 -1.73 10.83
C PHE A 113 -1.14 -0.59 11.87
N PHE A 114 -2.10 0.35 11.85
CA PHE A 114 -2.14 1.46 12.80
C PHE A 114 -2.85 1.10 14.13
N GLU A 115 -3.38 -0.11 14.25
CA GLU A 115 -4.06 -0.59 15.46
C GLU A 115 -3.07 -1.05 16.55
N HIS A 116 -1.84 -1.41 16.16
CA HIS A 116 -0.83 -1.96 17.05
C HIS A 116 0.45 -1.13 17.05
N VAL A 117 1.32 -1.37 18.04
CA VAL A 117 2.66 -0.76 18.08
C VAL A 117 3.46 -1.24 16.87
N VAL A 118 3.86 -0.29 16.04
CA VAL A 118 4.63 -0.53 14.82
C VAL A 118 6.12 -0.41 15.14
N GLN A 119 6.94 -1.28 14.55
CA GLN A 119 8.40 -1.15 14.66
C GLN A 119 8.87 0.15 14.00
N ASN A 120 9.79 0.89 14.65
CA ASN A 120 10.31 2.16 14.14
C ASN A 120 10.91 2.04 12.72
N SER A 121 11.50 0.89 12.39
CA SER A 121 12.00 0.59 11.04
C SER A 121 10.93 0.71 9.95
N SER A 122 9.66 0.51 10.30
CA SER A 122 8.54 0.60 9.37
C SER A 122 8.13 2.05 9.09
N LEU A 123 8.49 3.02 9.95
CA LEU A 123 8.09 4.42 9.82
C LEU A 123 8.62 5.06 8.52
N LEU A 124 9.80 4.63 8.07
CA LEU A 124 10.42 5.08 6.81
C LEU A 124 9.53 4.83 5.58
N TYR A 125 8.62 3.87 5.68
CA TYR A 125 7.78 3.44 4.56
C TYR A 125 6.34 3.95 4.67
N VAL A 126 5.90 4.40 5.85
CA VAL A 126 4.51 4.85 6.08
C VAL A 126 4.17 6.12 5.29
N HIS A 127 5.13 7.04 5.15
CA HIS A 127 4.92 8.32 4.46
C HIS A 127 4.54 8.12 2.98
N GLY A 128 5.29 7.29 2.26
CA GLY A 128 5.04 6.99 0.84
C GLY A 128 3.64 6.41 0.58
N TYR A 129 3.05 5.70 1.55
CA TYR A 129 1.73 5.11 1.38
C TYR A 129 0.61 6.16 1.20
N PHE A 130 0.66 7.25 1.96
CA PHE A 130 -0.36 8.30 1.86
C PHE A 130 -0.26 9.07 0.54
N SER A 131 0.96 9.19 0.00
CA SER A 131 1.24 9.87 -1.27
C SER A 131 0.92 9.00 -2.51
N ILE A 132 1.09 7.68 -2.42
CA ILE A 132 0.99 6.76 -3.58
C ILE A 132 -0.46 6.42 -3.94
N ARG A 133 -1.45 6.71 -3.09
CA ARG A 133 -2.83 6.24 -3.32
C ARG A 133 -3.69 7.22 -4.11
N LYS A 134 -3.37 7.42 -5.39
CA LYS A 134 -4.44 7.54 -6.39
C LYS A 134 -5.06 6.16 -6.54
N LYS A 135 -6.06 5.84 -5.70
CA LYS A 135 -6.86 4.61 -5.93
C LYS A 135 -7.41 4.73 -7.34
N LEU A 136 -6.95 3.87 -8.26
CA LEU A 136 -7.62 3.64 -9.53
C LEU A 136 -9.09 3.38 -9.19
N ASN A 137 -9.97 4.27 -9.62
CA ASN A 137 -11.35 4.30 -9.15
C ASN A 137 -12.05 3.00 -9.59
N ASP A 138 -13.08 2.56 -8.85
CA ASP A 138 -13.92 1.42 -9.27
C ASP A 138 -14.50 1.60 -10.69
N LYS A 139 -14.59 2.85 -11.16
CA LYS A 139 -14.90 3.19 -12.55
C LYS A 139 -13.87 2.65 -13.54
N GLU A 140 -12.56 2.74 -13.29
CA GLU A 140 -11.52 2.17 -14.18
C GLU A 140 -11.52 0.64 -14.12
N ARG A 141 -11.84 0.07 -12.95
CA ARG A 141 -12.03 -1.37 -12.76
C ARG A 141 -13.16 -1.95 -13.64
N ASN A 142 -14.21 -1.16 -13.87
CA ASN A 142 -15.42 -1.59 -14.58
C ASN A 142 -15.59 -1.02 -16.00
N LYS A 143 -14.84 0.02 -16.41
CA LYS A 143 -15.04 0.71 -17.71
C LYS A 143 -14.25 0.15 -18.88
N SER A 144 -13.10 -0.50 -18.68
CA SER A 144 -12.29 -0.89 -19.83
C SER A 144 -12.81 -2.19 -20.45
N LYS A 145 -13.57 -2.06 -21.55
CA LYS A 145 -13.93 -3.17 -22.45
C LYS A 145 -12.79 -3.53 -23.42
N HIS A 146 -11.58 -2.95 -23.26
CA HIS A 146 -10.48 -3.02 -24.22
C HIS A 146 -9.18 -3.54 -23.60
N TRP A 147 -9.25 -4.73 -22.99
CA TRP A 147 -8.08 -5.45 -22.50
C TRP A 147 -7.54 -6.36 -23.60
N LYS A 148 -6.23 -6.31 -23.85
CA LYS A 148 -5.54 -7.27 -24.71
C LYS A 148 -4.65 -8.14 -23.83
N LYS A 149 -4.85 -9.47 -23.87
CA LYS A 149 -3.93 -10.44 -23.28
C LYS A 149 -2.59 -10.34 -24.01
N ILE A 150 -1.51 -10.20 -23.26
CA ILE A 150 -0.16 -10.09 -23.79
C ILE A 150 0.80 -10.94 -22.98
N ASN A 151 1.90 -11.30 -23.63
CA ASN A 151 3.04 -11.91 -22.97
C ASN A 151 3.84 -10.81 -22.25
N ALA A 152 4.12 -11.01 -20.95
CA ALA A 152 4.80 -10.02 -20.14
C ALA A 152 6.26 -9.76 -20.54
N ASP A 153 6.96 -10.76 -21.09
CA ASP A 153 8.38 -10.66 -21.43
C ASP A 153 8.61 -9.88 -22.72
N ASP A 154 7.75 -10.09 -23.72
CA ASP A 154 7.92 -9.50 -25.06
C ASP A 154 7.20 -8.16 -25.22
N CYS A 155 6.15 -7.89 -24.44
CA CYS A 155 5.25 -6.76 -24.70
C CYS A 155 5.26 -5.66 -23.62
N ILE A 156 5.94 -5.86 -22.48
CA ILE A 156 6.00 -4.87 -21.38
C ILE A 156 7.47 -4.51 -21.09
N THR A 157 8.20 -4.10 -22.13
CA THR A 157 9.64 -3.81 -22.05
C THR A 157 9.96 -2.51 -21.30
N ASP A 158 8.97 -1.63 -21.16
CA ASP A 158 9.01 -0.31 -20.54
C ASP A 158 8.69 -0.32 -19.03
N PHE A 159 8.28 -1.46 -18.48
CA PHE A 159 8.07 -1.57 -17.03
C PHE A 159 9.40 -1.49 -16.27
N PRO A 160 9.48 -0.70 -15.18
CA PRO A 160 10.73 -0.38 -14.51
C PRO A 160 11.38 -1.62 -13.90
N LYS A 161 12.71 -1.68 -14.00
CA LYS A 161 13.52 -2.67 -13.27
C LYS A 161 13.62 -2.22 -11.83
N LEU A 162 13.00 -2.98 -10.93
CA LEU A 162 12.95 -2.66 -9.51
C LEU A 162 14.02 -3.46 -8.75
N THR A 163 14.44 -2.94 -7.61
CA THR A 163 15.31 -3.64 -6.66
C THR A 163 14.47 -4.28 -5.54
N GLU A 164 15.08 -5.19 -4.77
CA GLU A 164 14.40 -5.70 -3.56
C GLU A 164 14.08 -4.59 -2.56
N ALA A 165 14.87 -3.51 -2.53
CA ALA A 165 14.61 -2.36 -1.66
C ALA A 165 13.35 -1.62 -2.11
N ASP A 166 13.19 -1.38 -3.42
CA ASP A 166 12.00 -0.74 -3.99
C ASP A 166 10.74 -1.55 -3.69
N LEU A 167 10.82 -2.87 -3.82
CA LEU A 167 9.71 -3.75 -3.47
C LEU A 167 9.40 -3.75 -1.98
N LYS A 168 10.41 -3.77 -1.10
CA LYS A 168 10.19 -3.68 0.36
C LYS A 168 9.54 -2.35 0.73
N TYR A 169 9.92 -1.27 0.04
CA TYR A 169 9.29 0.03 0.17
C TYR A 169 7.84 0.00 -0.30
N PHE A 170 7.56 -0.62 -1.45
CA PHE A 170 6.20 -0.73 -1.98
C PHE A 170 5.28 -1.62 -1.13
N THR A 171 5.78 -2.75 -0.62
CA THR A 171 5.00 -3.71 0.17
C THR A 171 4.95 -3.39 1.66
N LEU A 172 5.71 -2.37 2.11
CA LEU A 172 5.90 -2.01 3.52
C LEU A 172 6.38 -3.20 4.37
N GLY A 173 7.27 -4.00 3.82
CA GLY A 173 7.89 -5.12 4.52
C GLY A 173 7.88 -6.44 3.74
N VAL A 174 8.55 -7.44 4.32
CA VAL A 174 8.92 -8.68 3.62
C VAL A 174 7.81 -9.73 3.57
N PHE A 175 6.77 -9.60 4.38
CA PHE A 175 5.74 -10.64 4.50
C PHE A 175 5.02 -10.89 3.17
N GLN A 176 4.55 -9.83 2.50
CA GLN A 176 3.87 -9.96 1.22
C GLN A 176 4.82 -10.43 0.12
N LEU A 177 6.10 -10.07 0.19
CA LEU A 177 7.13 -10.55 -0.75
C LEU A 177 7.45 -12.04 -0.60
N LYS A 178 7.45 -12.56 0.64
CA LYS A 178 7.59 -14.01 0.87
C LYS A 178 6.42 -14.77 0.24
N GLN A 179 5.20 -14.26 0.38
CA GLN A 179 4.02 -14.85 -0.25
C GLN A 179 3.99 -14.67 -1.77
N ALA A 180 4.46 -13.53 -2.27
CA ALA A 180 4.53 -13.23 -3.70
C ALA A 180 5.30 -14.29 -4.49
N ARG A 181 6.38 -14.85 -3.92
CA ARG A 181 7.14 -15.94 -4.56
C ARG A 181 6.29 -17.20 -4.73
N SER A 182 5.53 -17.58 -3.71
CA SER A 182 4.61 -18.73 -3.79
C SER A 182 3.50 -18.49 -4.83
N TYR A 183 2.90 -17.30 -4.83
CA TYR A 183 1.88 -16.94 -5.83
C TYR A 183 2.44 -16.98 -7.25
N ASN A 184 3.70 -16.57 -7.45
CA ASN A 184 4.33 -16.66 -8.76
C ASN A 184 4.47 -18.09 -9.24
N LEU A 185 4.97 -19.01 -8.42
CA LEU A 185 5.11 -20.41 -8.80
C LEU A 185 3.76 -21.05 -9.17
N GLU A 186 2.69 -20.68 -8.48
CA GLU A 186 1.34 -21.23 -8.73
C GLU A 186 0.65 -20.63 -9.97
N HIS A 187 1.07 -19.45 -10.44
CA HIS A 187 0.37 -18.68 -11.49
C HIS A 187 1.21 -18.40 -12.73
N ILE A 188 2.47 -18.84 -12.73
CA ILE A 188 3.29 -18.87 -13.92
C ILE A 188 2.80 -20.01 -14.81
N SER A 189 2.66 -19.75 -16.11
CA SER A 189 2.39 -20.80 -17.10
C SER A 189 3.55 -21.80 -17.16
N GLU A 190 3.35 -22.95 -17.81
CA GLU A 190 4.41 -23.93 -18.04
C GLU A 190 5.66 -23.30 -18.71
N ASP A 191 5.45 -22.24 -19.50
CA ASP A 191 6.50 -21.45 -20.15
C ASP A 191 7.23 -20.45 -19.23
N GLY A 192 6.88 -20.37 -17.94
CA GLY A 192 7.53 -19.44 -17.01
C GLY A 192 6.89 -18.04 -16.95
N GLN A 193 5.70 -17.84 -17.51
CA GLN A 193 5.18 -16.50 -17.80
C GLN A 193 3.87 -16.16 -17.09
N TYR A 194 3.72 -14.89 -16.72
CA TYR A 194 2.51 -14.38 -16.06
C TYR A 194 1.48 -13.92 -17.09
N GLU A 195 0.22 -14.33 -16.93
CA GLU A 195 -0.86 -13.84 -17.78
C GLU A 195 -1.24 -12.39 -17.41
N ILE A 196 -0.83 -11.43 -18.24
CA ILE A 196 -1.07 -10.00 -18.04
C ILE A 196 -1.85 -9.42 -19.22
N HIS A 197 -2.74 -8.50 -18.90
CA HIS A 197 -3.56 -7.77 -19.85
C HIS A 197 -3.16 -6.29 -19.86
N VAL A 198 -3.05 -5.68 -21.04
CA VAL A 198 -2.82 -4.23 -21.19
C VAL A 198 -4.08 -3.50 -21.66
N CYS A 199 -4.23 -2.27 -21.20
CA CYS A 199 -5.31 -1.38 -21.66
C CYS A 199 -4.94 -0.75 -23.01
N LYS A 200 -5.79 -0.90 -24.04
CA LYS A 200 -5.54 -0.27 -25.35
C LYS A 200 -5.63 1.27 -25.34
N GLN A 201 -6.36 1.84 -24.38
CA GLN A 201 -6.67 3.28 -24.33
C GLN A 201 -5.75 4.06 -23.41
N GLN A 202 -5.07 3.37 -22.48
CA GLN A 202 -4.21 4.00 -21.48
C GLN A 202 -2.88 3.25 -21.44
N GLN A 203 -1.82 3.93 -21.86
CA GLN A 203 -0.47 3.43 -21.72
C GLN A 203 -0.12 3.26 -20.24
N ASN A 204 0.79 2.32 -19.97
CA ASN A 204 1.31 2.03 -18.64
C ASN A 204 0.25 1.61 -17.61
N LEU A 205 -0.85 1.00 -18.07
CA LEU A 205 -1.88 0.41 -17.21
C LEU A 205 -2.03 -1.09 -17.51
N LEU A 206 -1.71 -1.90 -16.50
CA LEU A 206 -1.78 -3.36 -16.54
C LEU A 206 -2.96 -3.88 -15.73
N ARG A 207 -3.48 -5.02 -16.16
CA ARG A 207 -4.43 -5.84 -15.41
C ARG A 207 -3.94 -7.28 -15.37
N ALA A 208 -4.01 -7.91 -14.21
CA ALA A 208 -3.80 -9.35 -14.06
C ALA A 208 -4.92 -9.97 -13.23
N ASN A 209 -5.23 -11.24 -13.50
CA ASN A 209 -6.19 -12.02 -12.73
C ASN A 209 -5.41 -13.05 -11.94
N LEU A 210 -5.56 -13.05 -10.61
CA LEU A 210 -4.92 -14.03 -9.74
C LEU A 210 -5.97 -14.80 -8.96
N GLN A 211 -5.84 -16.12 -8.94
CA GLN A 211 -6.69 -16.99 -8.16
C GLN A 211 -6.36 -16.84 -6.67
N SER A 212 -7.40 -16.85 -5.85
CA SER A 212 -7.29 -16.83 -4.40
C SER A 212 -6.68 -18.14 -3.90
N LYS A 213 -5.57 -18.08 -3.14
CA LYS A 213 -5.01 -19.25 -2.46
C LYS A 213 -5.98 -19.95 -1.49
N HIS A 214 -6.97 -19.22 -0.99
CA HIS A 214 -7.99 -19.74 -0.07
C HIS A 214 -9.27 -20.21 -0.76
N SER A 215 -9.38 -20.13 -2.09
CA SER A 215 -10.59 -20.53 -2.80
C SER A 215 -10.38 -20.72 -4.29
N ASN A 216 -10.69 -21.92 -4.78
CA ASN A 216 -10.61 -22.26 -6.21
C ASN A 216 -11.69 -21.61 -7.08
N ARG A 217 -12.66 -20.91 -6.48
CA ARG A 217 -13.75 -20.22 -7.20
C ARG A 217 -13.56 -18.71 -7.31
N LYS A 218 -12.53 -18.16 -6.67
CA LYS A 218 -12.38 -16.71 -6.52
C LYS A 218 -11.10 -16.24 -7.19
N ASP A 219 -11.28 -15.39 -8.19
CA ASP A 219 -10.19 -14.66 -8.83
C ASP A 219 -10.27 -13.19 -8.48
N TYR A 220 -9.11 -12.59 -8.23
CA TYR A 220 -8.98 -11.17 -7.95
C TYR A 220 -8.34 -10.46 -9.13
N ASN A 221 -9.04 -9.43 -9.60
CA ASN A 221 -8.49 -8.48 -10.55
C ASN A 221 -7.50 -7.57 -9.83
N VAL A 222 -6.29 -7.48 -10.38
CA VAL A 222 -5.25 -6.55 -9.97
C VAL A 222 -5.02 -5.55 -11.09
N LEU A 223 -4.93 -4.27 -10.76
CA LEU A 223 -4.55 -3.19 -11.66
C LEU A 223 -3.25 -2.55 -11.19
N ILE A 224 -2.35 -2.26 -12.12
CA ILE A 224 -1.06 -1.62 -11.85
C ILE A 224 -0.85 -0.51 -12.88
N GLN A 225 -0.64 0.71 -12.40
CA GLN A 225 -0.23 1.86 -13.19
C GLN A 225 1.23 2.19 -12.88
N TYR A 226 2.04 2.42 -13.92
CA TYR A 226 3.47 2.66 -13.78
C TYR A 226 3.97 3.78 -14.71
N ASN A 227 5.22 4.19 -14.54
CA ASN A 227 6.01 4.92 -15.53
C ASN A 227 7.38 4.25 -15.69
N ASP A 228 8.24 4.87 -16.46
CA ASP A 228 9.62 4.47 -16.72
C ASP A 228 10.49 4.35 -15.46
N GLN A 229 10.11 4.98 -14.34
CA GLN A 229 10.88 4.99 -13.11
C GLN A 229 10.35 4.03 -12.04
N THR A 230 9.03 3.94 -11.86
CA THR A 230 8.42 3.22 -10.74
C THR A 230 6.95 2.85 -10.98
N VAL A 231 6.39 2.10 -10.04
CA VAL A 231 4.94 1.85 -9.96
C VAL A 231 4.27 3.06 -9.30
N ILE A 232 3.39 3.73 -10.04
CA ILE A 232 2.67 4.94 -9.60
C ILE A 232 1.49 4.57 -8.70
N ALA A 233 0.74 3.54 -9.08
CA ALA A 233 -0.44 3.10 -8.34
C ALA A 233 -0.73 1.62 -8.57
N ALA A 234 -1.31 0.95 -7.57
CA ALA A 234 -1.84 -0.39 -7.73
C ALA A 234 -3.10 -0.57 -6.90
N CYS A 235 -3.99 -1.46 -7.36
CA CYS A 235 -5.14 -1.88 -6.59
C CYS A 235 -5.52 -3.34 -6.87
N CYS A 236 -6.12 -3.99 -5.89
CA CYS A 236 -6.59 -5.37 -5.99
C CYS A 236 -8.02 -5.48 -5.45
N ALA A 237 -8.84 -6.31 -6.09
CA ALA A 237 -10.20 -6.58 -5.64
C ALA A 237 -10.27 -7.45 -4.36
N CYS A 238 -9.14 -7.90 -3.81
CA CYS A 238 -9.13 -8.76 -2.64
C CYS A 238 -9.50 -8.02 -1.35
N ARG A 239 -10.05 -8.75 -0.38
CA ARG A 239 -10.44 -8.20 0.94
C ARG A 239 -9.25 -7.59 1.69
N ASN A 240 -8.04 -8.08 1.43
CA ASN A 240 -6.83 -7.67 2.13
C ASN A 240 -6.31 -6.28 1.70
N GLU A 241 -6.61 -5.86 0.47
CA GLU A 241 -6.17 -4.58 -0.11
C GLU A 241 -6.66 -3.35 0.67
N ASN A 242 -7.85 -3.45 1.26
CA ASN A 242 -8.42 -2.37 2.06
C ASN A 242 -8.07 -2.48 3.56
N ARG A 243 -7.32 -3.50 3.98
CA ARG A 243 -7.05 -3.78 5.41
C ARG A 243 -5.59 -3.61 5.79
N ASN A 244 -4.69 -3.72 4.81
CA ASN A 244 -3.26 -3.60 5.02
C ASN A 244 -2.73 -2.30 4.38
N ILE A 245 -1.69 -1.76 5.00
CA ILE A 245 -0.89 -0.70 4.43
C ILE A 245 0.16 -1.34 3.51
N GLY A 246 0.50 -0.68 2.41
CA GLY A 246 1.29 -1.24 1.32
C GLY A 246 0.36 -1.87 0.28
N CYS A 247 0.56 -3.15 0.00
CA CYS A 247 -0.27 -3.88 -0.95
C CYS A 247 -0.55 -5.32 -0.49
N CYS A 248 -1.52 -5.97 -1.13
CA CYS A 248 -1.76 -7.40 -0.93
C CYS A 248 -0.71 -8.28 -1.63
N SER A 249 -0.65 -9.55 -1.26
CA SER A 249 0.23 -10.55 -1.89
C SER A 249 0.02 -10.68 -3.41
N HIS A 250 -1.20 -10.42 -3.90
CA HIS A 250 -1.50 -10.46 -5.34
C HIS A 250 -0.76 -9.37 -6.11
N ILE A 251 -0.82 -8.13 -5.61
CA ILE A 251 -0.09 -6.99 -6.20
C ILE A 251 1.42 -7.25 -6.09
N ALA A 252 1.88 -7.64 -4.89
CA ALA A 252 3.29 -7.93 -4.66
C ALA A 252 3.81 -9.02 -5.61
N SER A 253 3.00 -10.04 -5.92
CA SER A 253 3.33 -11.11 -6.88
C SER A 253 3.65 -10.56 -8.26
N ILE A 254 2.76 -9.75 -8.83
CA ILE A 254 2.92 -9.22 -10.19
C ILE A 254 4.08 -8.23 -10.26
N ILE A 255 4.17 -7.29 -9.31
CA ILE A 255 5.25 -6.29 -9.32
C ILE A 255 6.61 -6.97 -9.09
N TRP A 256 6.68 -7.99 -8.23
CA TRP A 256 7.92 -8.76 -8.04
C TRP A 256 8.33 -9.50 -9.32
N TYR A 257 7.38 -10.09 -10.03
CA TYR A 257 7.67 -10.78 -11.30
C TYR A 257 8.17 -9.81 -12.37
N LEU A 258 7.42 -8.74 -12.62
CA LEU A 258 7.73 -7.74 -13.65
C LEU A 258 9.01 -6.95 -13.32
N GLY A 259 9.20 -6.58 -12.06
CA GLY A 259 10.32 -5.73 -11.65
C GLY A 259 11.63 -6.48 -11.44
N ILE A 260 11.58 -7.76 -11.03
CA ILE A 260 12.77 -8.53 -10.61
C ILE A 260 12.85 -9.89 -11.31
N ALA A 261 11.84 -10.74 -11.17
CA ALA A 261 11.97 -12.17 -11.47
C ALA A 261 12.24 -12.43 -12.96
N ARG A 262 11.53 -11.74 -13.86
CA ARG A 262 11.73 -11.89 -15.32
C ARG A 262 13.13 -11.47 -15.78
N HIS A 263 13.78 -10.57 -15.06
CA HIS A 263 15.12 -10.08 -15.40
C HIS A 263 16.26 -10.94 -14.85
N THR A 264 15.95 -11.86 -13.92
CA THR A 264 16.96 -12.65 -13.20
C THR A 264 17.01 -14.11 -13.64
N LYS A 265 16.45 -14.44 -14.83
CA LYS A 265 16.50 -15.73 -15.55
C LYS A 265 16.67 -16.94 -14.63
N HIS A 266 15.56 -17.41 -14.05
CA HIS A 266 15.43 -18.66 -13.28
C HIS A 266 16.08 -18.76 -11.89
N LYS A 267 16.76 -17.73 -11.36
CA LYS A 267 17.37 -17.85 -10.01
C LYS A 267 16.35 -17.97 -8.86
N TYR A 268 15.09 -17.55 -9.09
CA TYR A 268 14.03 -17.51 -8.06
C TYR A 268 12.81 -18.38 -8.36
N LEU A 269 12.77 -19.07 -9.51
CA LEU A 269 11.66 -19.93 -9.92
C LEU A 269 11.86 -21.40 -9.54
N ASN A 270 13.01 -21.75 -8.97
CA ASN A 270 13.24 -23.09 -8.46
C ASN A 270 12.45 -23.29 -7.15
N HIS A 271 11.47 -24.18 -7.19
CA HIS A 271 10.80 -24.71 -6.01
C HIS A 271 11.86 -25.18 -5.00
N ARG A 272 11.91 -24.62 -3.78
CA ARG A 272 12.72 -25.24 -2.71
C ARG A 272 12.30 -26.69 -2.46
N SER A 273 11.03 -27.01 -2.75
CA SER A 273 10.49 -28.36 -2.70
C SER A 273 10.86 -29.25 -3.88
N SER A 274 11.27 -28.73 -5.05
CA SER A 274 11.67 -29.61 -6.16
C SER A 274 12.98 -30.32 -5.87
N SER A 275 13.89 -29.70 -5.12
CA SER A 275 15.08 -30.40 -4.61
C SER A 275 14.72 -31.53 -3.62
N TYR A 276 13.61 -31.40 -2.89
CA TYR A 276 13.14 -32.42 -1.94
C TYR A 276 12.30 -33.50 -2.64
N MET A 277 11.53 -33.13 -3.67
CA MET A 277 10.79 -34.09 -4.51
C MET A 277 11.70 -34.92 -5.40
N LYS A 278 12.83 -34.35 -5.88
CA LYS A 278 13.88 -35.10 -6.58
C LYS A 278 14.44 -36.25 -5.75
N LEU A 279 14.58 -36.08 -4.43
CA LEU A 279 14.98 -37.17 -3.54
C LEU A 279 13.95 -38.32 -3.52
N PHE A 280 12.66 -38.02 -3.70
CA PHE A 280 11.62 -39.06 -3.78
C PHE A 280 11.50 -39.68 -5.17
N GLU A 281 11.73 -38.91 -6.24
CA GLU A 281 11.81 -39.46 -7.60
C GLU A 281 13.02 -40.40 -7.75
N GLU A 282 14.19 -39.99 -7.23
CA GLU A 282 15.40 -40.83 -7.17
C GLU A 282 15.18 -42.08 -6.31
N ALA A 283 14.44 -41.98 -5.20
CA ALA A 283 14.10 -43.13 -4.35
C ALA A 283 13.05 -44.07 -4.98
N ALA A 284 12.18 -43.56 -5.85
CA ALA A 284 11.17 -44.35 -6.56
C ALA A 284 11.75 -45.08 -7.80
N GLU A 285 12.90 -44.63 -8.32
CA GLU A 285 13.64 -45.28 -9.40
C GLU A 285 14.54 -46.43 -8.91
N VAL A 286 14.65 -46.65 -7.60
CA VAL A 286 15.25 -47.86 -7.03
C VAL A 286 14.29 -49.02 -7.28
N SER A 287 14.41 -49.65 -8.46
CA SER A 287 13.74 -50.90 -8.79
C SER A 287 13.99 -51.93 -7.68
N ASP A 288 12.91 -52.61 -7.25
CA ASP A 288 12.91 -53.72 -6.30
C ASP A 288 14.20 -54.54 -6.39
N LEU A 289 15.13 -54.29 -5.47
CA LEU A 289 16.25 -55.18 -5.23
C LEU A 289 15.62 -56.43 -4.63
N SER A 290 15.54 -57.47 -5.46
CA SER A 290 15.24 -58.83 -5.05
C SER A 290 16.03 -59.14 -3.79
N SER A 291 15.31 -59.62 -2.78
CA SER A 291 15.83 -60.12 -1.52
C SER A 291 16.76 -61.30 -1.80
N ASP A 292 18.05 -61.04 -1.92
CA ASP A 292 19.08 -62.03 -1.65
C ASP A 292 19.72 -61.66 -0.32
N GLU A 293 19.42 -62.48 0.68
CA GLU A 293 20.11 -62.50 1.96
C GLU A 293 21.60 -62.76 1.71
N GLU A 294 22.47 -61.82 2.08
CA GLU A 294 23.83 -62.14 2.54
C GLU A 294 24.34 -60.99 3.43
N ASP A 295 24.78 -61.38 4.63
CA ASP A 295 25.40 -60.56 5.66
C ASP A 295 26.59 -59.75 5.10
N ASP A 296 26.74 -58.50 5.54
CA ASP A 296 27.95 -58.09 6.26
C ASP A 296 27.89 -56.62 6.73
N ASP A 297 28.19 -56.48 8.02
CA ASP A 297 28.50 -55.26 8.75
C ASP A 297 29.51 -54.36 8.01
N ALA A 298 29.19 -53.08 7.81
CA ALA A 298 30.07 -51.96 8.17
C ALA A 298 29.49 -50.58 7.76
N ILE A 299 29.88 -49.60 8.58
CA ILE A 299 29.86 -48.14 8.35
C ILE A 299 28.62 -47.41 8.87
N LEU A 300 28.54 -47.42 10.20
CA LEU A 300 28.03 -46.33 11.02
C LEU A 300 29.01 -45.14 10.99
N TYR A 301 28.46 -43.92 10.94
CA TYR A 301 29.11 -42.60 11.15
C TYR A 301 29.97 -41.97 10.04
N SER A 302 29.36 -41.03 9.31
CA SER A 302 29.96 -39.68 9.13
C SER A 302 28.90 -38.64 8.71
N LEU A 303 28.19 -38.10 9.71
CA LEU A 303 27.59 -36.78 9.62
C LEU A 303 28.05 -35.98 10.83
N ALA A 304 29.12 -35.21 10.61
CA ALA A 304 29.51 -34.03 11.37
C ALA A 304 29.92 -32.96 10.36
#